data_AF-A0A6N4XP42-F1
#
_entry.id   AF-A0A6N4XP42-F1
#
_cell.length_a   1.000
_cell.length_b   1.000
_cell.length_c   1.000
_cell.angle_alpha   90.00
_cell.angle_beta   90.00
_cell.angle_gamma   90.00
#
_symmetry.space_group_name_H-M   'P 1'
#
loop_
_entity.id
_entity.type
_entity.pdbx_description
1 polymer ?
#
loop_
_entity_poly.entity_id
_entity_poly.type
_entity_poly.pdbx_seq_one_letter_code
_entity_poly.pdbx_strand_id
1 'polypeptide(L)'
;MIHYNQFDITDTDVTGENKFYNFKEAAAIINKKGLGRNNLLKLLREKGILGYYNDPHEEWIESGFFKRADDIYRTLLISQYGINYIRRKFL
;
A
#
# COMPACT_ATOMS: atom_id res chain seq x y z
N MET A 1 15.61 5.92 -14.66
CA MET A 1 14.86 4.64 -14.65
C MET A 1 14.46 4.40 -13.21
N ILE A 2 13.16 4.34 -12.93
CA ILE A 2 12.67 4.05 -11.57
C ILE A 2 12.93 2.57 -11.34
N HIS A 3 13.80 2.25 -10.39
CA HIS A 3 14.01 0.87 -9.94
C HIS A 3 12.80 0.47 -9.08
N TYR A 4 11.82 -0.19 -9.70
CA TYR A 4 10.77 -0.84 -8.93
C TYR A 4 11.42 -1.97 -8.13
N ASN A 5 11.19 -1.99 -6.81
CA ASN A 5 11.60 -3.15 -6.01
C ASN A 5 11.05 -4.45 -6.59
N GLN A 6 11.81 -5.53 -6.39
CA GLN A 6 11.57 -6.92 -6.82
C GLN A 6 10.28 -7.58 -6.27
N PHE A 7 9.19 -6.84 -6.14
CA PHE A 7 7.90 -7.40 -5.75
C PHE A 7 7.02 -7.48 -7.01
N ASP A 8 6.30 -8.59 -7.18
CA ASP A 8 5.51 -8.97 -8.38
C ASP A 8 4.39 -7.98 -8.74
N ILE A 9 4.78 -6.76 -9.15
CA ILE A 9 3.96 -5.73 -9.76
C ILE A 9 3.86 -6.10 -11.24
N THR A 10 2.63 -6.19 -11.76
CA THR A 10 2.40 -6.57 -13.16
C THR A 10 2.32 -5.34 -14.04
N ASP A 11 2.48 -5.49 -15.37
CA ASP A 11 2.38 -4.36 -16.31
C ASP A 11 1.07 -3.57 -16.16
N THR A 12 -0.04 -4.27 -15.87
CA THR A 12 -1.35 -3.64 -15.60
C THR A 12 -1.37 -2.75 -14.37
N ASP A 13 -0.48 -3.01 -13.40
CA ASP A 13 -0.30 -2.15 -12.24
C ASP A 13 0.66 -1.00 -12.52
N VAL A 14 1.29 -0.86 -13.69
CA VAL A 14 2.14 0.32 -13.98
C VAL A 14 1.64 1.11 -15.18
N THR A 15 0.66 0.58 -15.90
CA THR A 15 -0.06 1.29 -16.95
C THR A 15 -1.09 2.26 -16.34
N GLY A 16 -0.90 3.56 -16.55
CA GLY A 16 -1.81 4.62 -16.10
C GLY A 16 -1.37 5.35 -14.83
N GLU A 17 -2.14 6.35 -14.39
CA GLU A 17 -1.80 7.15 -13.20
C GLU A 17 -1.91 6.32 -11.91
N ASN A 18 -0.83 6.31 -11.13
CA ASN A 18 -0.84 5.69 -9.81
C ASN A 18 -1.53 6.59 -8.77
N LYS A 19 -2.76 6.24 -8.40
CA LYS A 19 -3.54 6.97 -7.39
C LYS A 19 -3.18 6.52 -5.97
N PHE A 20 -3.28 7.43 -5.02
CA PHE A 20 -3.00 7.18 -3.60
C PHE A 20 -4.25 7.37 -2.75
N TYR A 21 -4.39 6.51 -1.75
CA TYR A 21 -5.57 6.43 -0.89
C TYR A 21 -5.15 6.37 0.57
N ASN A 22 -5.99 6.90 1.46
CA ASN A 22 -5.83 6.59 2.87
C ASN A 22 -6.28 5.14 3.16
N PHE A 23 -5.90 4.59 4.31
CA PHE A 23 -6.19 3.18 4.63
C PHE A 23 -7.68 2.85 4.82
N LYS A 24 -8.54 3.85 5.04
CA LYS A 24 -10.00 3.63 5.09
C LYS A 24 -10.54 3.44 3.68
N GLU A 25 -10.15 4.31 2.75
CA GLU A 25 -10.47 4.20 1.32
C GLU A 25 -9.91 2.91 0.72
N ALA A 26 -8.64 2.61 0.99
CA ALA A 26 -8.01 1.39 0.50
C ALA A 26 -8.75 0.13 0.96
N ALA A 27 -9.15 0.05 2.24
CA ALA A 27 -9.95 -1.06 2.75
C ALA A 27 -11.33 -1.15 2.07
N ALA A 28 -11.97 0.00 1.82
CA ALA A 28 -13.24 0.07 1.10
C ALA A 28 -13.10 -0.38 -0.37
N ILE A 29 -12.01 0.01 -1.05
CA ILE A 29 -11.68 -0.47 -2.39
C ILE A 29 -11.51 -1.98 -2.35
N ILE A 30 -10.70 -2.51 -1.44
CA ILE A 30 -10.46 -3.96 -1.30
C ILE A 30 -11.78 -4.73 -1.09
N ASN A 31 -12.71 -4.16 -0.34
CA ASN A 31 -14.07 -4.68 -0.14
C ASN A 31 -14.13 -6.15 0.33
N LYS A 32 -13.24 -6.54 1.26
CA LYS A 32 -13.22 -7.89 1.85
C LYS A 32 -13.84 -7.88 3.25
N LYS A 33 -14.81 -8.76 3.50
CA LYS A 33 -15.46 -8.88 4.81
C LYS A 33 -14.43 -9.08 5.93
N GLY A 34 -14.53 -8.28 6.98
CA GLY A 34 -13.60 -8.32 8.11
C GLY A 34 -12.28 -7.57 7.90
N LEU A 35 -12.03 -6.98 6.72
CA LEU A 35 -10.80 -6.23 6.44
C LEU A 35 -11.05 -4.71 6.37
N GLY A 36 -11.36 -4.10 7.52
CA GLY A 36 -11.40 -2.64 7.65
C GLY A 36 -10.00 -2.02 7.80
N ARG A 37 -9.93 -0.68 7.91
CA ARG A 37 -8.67 0.10 8.08
C ARG A 37 -7.67 -0.55 9.04
N ASN A 38 -8.10 -0.87 10.26
CA ASN A 38 -7.20 -1.36 11.31
C ASN A 38 -6.71 -2.79 11.02
N ASN A 39 -7.57 -3.62 10.43
CA ASN A 39 -7.20 -4.99 10.05
C ASN A 39 -6.30 -5.00 8.81
N LEU A 40 -6.47 -4.05 7.90
CA LEU A 40 -5.54 -3.83 6.79
C LEU A 40 -4.15 -3.42 7.30
N LEU A 41 -4.07 -2.43 8.21
CA LEU A 41 -2.80 -2.04 8.83
C LEU A 41 -2.17 -3.22 9.59
N LYS A 42 -2.96 -3.99 10.33
CA LYS A 42 -2.50 -5.19 11.02
C LYS A 42 -1.93 -6.23 10.05
N LEU A 43 -2.65 -6.55 8.98
CA LEU A 43 -2.18 -7.46 7.93
C LEU A 43 -0.83 -7.02 7.38
N LEU A 44 -0.67 -5.73 7.06
CA LEU A 44 0.59 -5.21 6.51
C LEU A 44 1.75 -5.31 7.51
N ARG A 45 1.48 -5.12 8.81
CA ARG A 45 2.49 -5.36 9.86
C ARG A 45 2.87 -6.84 9.97
N GLU A 46 1.88 -7.73 9.96
CA GLU A 46 2.11 -9.18 10.00
C GLU A 46 2.88 -9.70 8.78
N LYS A 47 2.81 -8.99 7.65
CA LYS A 47 3.57 -9.30 6.43
C LYS A 47 4.92 -8.60 6.34
N GLY A 48 5.32 -7.84 7.37
CA GLY A 48 6.59 -7.10 7.36
C GLY A 48 6.65 -6.00 6.31
N ILE A 49 5.50 -5.50 5.85
CA ILE A 49 5.42 -4.36 4.93
C ILE A 49 5.44 -3.05 5.72
N LEU A 50 4.80 -3.06 6.88
CA LEU A 50 4.85 -1.98 7.86
C LEU A 50 5.54 -2.47 9.14
N GLY A 51 6.28 -1.57 9.79
CA GLY A 51 6.77 -1.72 11.13
C GLY A 51 5.67 -1.59 12.19
N TYR A 52 6.06 -1.80 13.45
CA TYR A 52 5.14 -1.75 14.60
C TYR A 52 4.36 -0.42 14.69
N TYR A 53 4.97 0.69 14.29
CA TYR A 53 4.36 2.02 14.33
C TYR A 53 3.62 2.41 13.04
N ASN A 54 3.36 1.45 12.14
CA ASN A 54 2.79 1.67 10.80
C ASN A 54 3.68 2.47 9.85
N ASP A 55 4.96 2.54 10.14
CA ASP A 55 5.97 3.07 9.25
C ASP A 55 6.31 2.01 8.18
N PRO A 56 6.28 2.35 6.89
CA PRO A 56 6.73 1.42 5.85
C PRO A 56 8.25 1.33 5.87
N HIS A 57 8.77 0.14 5.55
CA HIS A 57 10.20 0.02 5.26
C HIS A 57 10.55 0.76 3.96
N GLU A 58 11.79 1.22 3.85
CA GLU A 58 12.26 2.12 2.79
C GLU A 58 12.01 1.55 1.39
N GLU A 59 12.20 0.24 1.21
CA GLU A 59 11.96 -0.46 -0.05
C GLU A 59 10.48 -0.34 -0.53
N TRP A 60 9.52 -0.28 0.40
CA TRP A 60 8.12 -0.09 0.06
C TRP A 60 7.79 1.38 -0.28
N ILE A 61 8.57 2.34 0.18
CA ILE A 61 8.43 3.74 -0.22
C ILE A 61 9.02 3.94 -1.62
N GLU A 62 10.25 3.48 -1.85
CA GLU A 62 10.96 3.66 -3.13
C GLU A 62 10.25 2.98 -4.30
N SER A 63 9.53 1.89 -4.04
CA SER A 63 8.73 1.19 -5.05
C SER A 63 7.44 1.92 -5.46
N GLY A 64 7.09 3.03 -4.79
CA GLY A 64 5.82 3.71 -5.01
C GLY A 64 4.61 2.98 -4.43
N PHE A 65 4.83 2.00 -3.54
CA PHE A 65 3.76 1.33 -2.80
C PHE A 65 3.09 2.28 -1.82
N PHE A 66 3.90 3.13 -1.17
CA PHE A 66 3.43 4.16 -0.25
C PHE A 66 3.93 5.55 -0.63
N LYS A 67 3.19 6.55 -0.17
CA LYS A 67 3.58 7.96 -0.21
C LYS A 67 3.13 8.64 1.07
N ARG A 68 3.86 9.67 1.52
CA ARG A 68 3.37 10.56 2.57
C ARG A 68 2.62 11.73 1.93
N ALA A 69 1.42 12.00 2.44
CA ALA A 69 0.65 13.19 2.09
C ALA A 69 1.44 14.45 2.44
N ASP A 70 1.18 15.53 1.69
CA ASP A 70 1.70 16.85 2.00
C ASP A 70 0.76 17.54 3.00
N ASP A 71 0.59 16.92 4.16
CA ASP A 71 -0.12 17.46 5.30
C ASP A 71 0.81 17.56 6.52
N ILE A 72 0.38 18.30 7.54
CA ILE A 72 1.19 18.51 8.75
C ILE A 72 1.50 17.21 9.51
N TYR A 73 0.75 16.14 9.25
CA TYR A 73 0.90 14.83 9.89
C TYR A 73 1.70 13.85 9.03
N ARG A 74 2.09 14.26 7.82
CA ARG A 74 2.68 13.43 6.76
C ARG A 74 1.98 12.08 6.65
N THR A 75 0.65 12.11 6.57
CA THR A 75 -0.23 10.93 6.59
C THR A 75 0.23 9.91 5.57
N LEU A 76 0.39 8.65 6.00
CA LEU A 76 0.77 7.57 5.09
C LEU A 76 -0.41 7.18 4.19
N LEU A 77 -0.14 7.18 2.89
CA LEU A 77 -1.07 6.77 1.83
C LEU A 77 -0.53 5.53 1.13
N ILE A 78 -1.44 4.68 0.66
CA ILE A 78 -1.14 3.49 -0.13
C ILE A 78 -1.57 3.71 -1.58
N SER A 79 -0.75 3.24 -2.52
CA SER A 79 -1.04 3.34 -3.95
C SER A 79 -2.08 2.33 -4.43
N GLN A 80 -2.70 2.59 -5.58
CA GLN A 80 -3.56 1.63 -6.26
C GLN A 80 -2.80 0.33 -6.56
N TYR A 81 -1.51 0.46 -6.88
CA TYR A 81 -0.63 -0.68 -7.15
C TYR A 81 -0.43 -1.51 -5.89
N GLY A 82 -0.22 -0.86 -4.74
CA GLY A 82 -0.13 -1.53 -3.46
C GLY A 82 -1.42 -2.25 -3.07
N ILE A 83 -2.59 -1.64 -3.34
CA ILE A 83 -3.89 -2.28 -3.15
C ILE A 83 -4.02 -3.55 -4.01
N ASN A 84 -3.63 -3.48 -5.29
CA ASN A 84 -3.69 -4.62 -6.20
C ASN A 84 -2.74 -5.73 -5.77
N TYR A 85 -1.53 -5.39 -5.35
CA TYR A 85 -0.56 -6.35 -4.81
C TYR A 85 -1.13 -7.09 -3.58
N ILE A 86 -1.71 -6.36 -2.63
CA ILE A 86 -2.33 -6.95 -1.42
C ILE A 86 -3.43 -7.93 -1.81
N ARG A 87 -4.29 -7.55 -2.77
CA ARG A 87 -5.35 -8.43 -3.27
C ARG A 87 -4.79 -9.72 -3.87
N ARG A 88 -3.75 -9.64 -4.70
CA ARG A 88 -3.18 -10.83 -5.35
C ARG A 88 -2.41 -11.74 -4.40
N LYS A 89 -1.69 -11.16 -3.45
CA LYS A 89 -0.73 -11.92 -2.61
C LYS A 89 -1.30 -12.41 -1.30
N PHE A 90 -2.30 -11.72 -0.76
CA PHE A 90 -2.76 -12.00 0.60
C PHE A 90 -4.25 -12.33 0.71
N LEU A 91 -5.05 -12.07 -0.33
CA LEU A 91 -6.51 -12.17 -0.28
C LEU A 91 -7.10 -13.14 -1.28
#